data_AF-A0A1Y6C8U6-F1
#
_entry.id   AF-A0A1Y6C8U6-F1
#
_cell.length_a   1.000
_cell.length_b   1.000
_cell.length_c   1.000
_cell.angle_alpha   90.00
_cell.angle_beta   90.00
_cell.angle_gamma   90.00
#
_symmetry.space_group_name_H-M   'P 1'
#
loop_
_entity.id
_entity.type
_entity.pdbx_description
1 polymer ?
#
loop_
_entity_poly.entity_id
_entity_poly.type
_entity_poly.pdbx_seq_one_letter_code
_entity_poly.pdbx_strand_id
1 'polypeptide(L)'
;MPMNQGLARQIYFPAPYQAGIRDVQLEPLEPWQARVRTLYSGVSAGSELLVYHGGLNPSLPLDKSIEGLSQESSFPCAFAYANVGEIEAVGSGLDTALLGRRVFSFTPHQDYFHARIEDWQLIPNEVPSELATLFPNLETALSIAMDAQVQVGEKVAVLGLGVLGQLTSRLLTNQWGVEIHGLDRHLNRCEISGLAKTFTSISEMDHDYHVLVELSGQAQVLQEGIEHCGTHGRIIVGSWYGDQGPGPILGTSFHRRRIDLVSSQVSEINPLFSSFLDKKKRFEIVWDILRKLDLSPLISHRIPFVEGPDTYPWLSKQAGSSLQVCFEY
;
A
#
# COMPACT_ATOMS: atom_id res chain seq x y z
N MET A 1 -25.49 11.85 -23.07
CA MET A 1 -26.46 10.74 -22.90
C MET A 1 -26.85 10.70 -21.43
N PRO A 2 -28.11 10.42 -21.05
CA PRO A 2 -28.44 10.24 -19.64
C PRO A 2 -27.66 9.02 -19.15
N MET A 3 -26.76 9.22 -18.18
CA MET A 3 -25.99 8.15 -17.55
C MET A 3 -26.97 7.09 -17.05
N ASN A 4 -26.68 5.83 -17.37
CA ASN A 4 -27.45 4.68 -16.96
C ASN A 4 -27.34 4.56 -15.43
N GLN A 5 -28.26 5.19 -14.68
CA GLN A 5 -28.13 5.44 -13.24
C GLN A 5 -28.04 4.18 -12.36
N GLY A 6 -28.15 2.98 -12.95
CA GLY A 6 -28.07 1.69 -12.28
C GLY A 6 -26.93 0.77 -12.75
N LEU A 7 -26.00 1.23 -13.58
CA LEU A 7 -24.89 0.38 -14.07
C LEU A 7 -23.54 1.06 -13.83
N ALA A 8 -22.63 0.32 -13.22
CA ALA A 8 -21.22 0.67 -13.03
C ALA A 8 -20.34 -0.33 -13.78
N ARG A 9 -19.10 0.05 -14.07
CA ARG A 9 -18.07 -0.82 -14.63
C ARG A 9 -16.99 -1.07 -13.60
N GLN A 10 -16.57 -2.32 -13.47
CA GLN A 10 -15.58 -2.75 -12.49
C GLN A 10 -14.49 -3.59 -13.14
N ILE A 11 -13.22 -3.31 -12.83
CA ILE A 11 -12.11 -4.21 -13.16
C ILE A 11 -12.16 -5.40 -12.21
N TYR A 12 -12.06 -6.60 -12.78
CA TYR A 12 -12.09 -7.85 -12.05
C TYR A 12 -11.14 -8.88 -12.69
N PHE A 13 -10.79 -9.90 -11.93
CA PHE A 13 -10.02 -11.05 -12.37
C PHE A 13 -10.97 -12.25 -12.52
N PRO A 14 -11.25 -12.72 -13.75
CA PRO A 14 -12.09 -13.92 -13.95
C PRO A 14 -11.37 -15.23 -13.63
N ALA A 15 -10.04 -15.26 -13.75
CA ALA A 15 -9.17 -16.42 -13.54
C ALA A 15 -7.72 -15.95 -13.39
N PRO A 16 -6.78 -16.82 -12.94
CA PRO A 16 -5.36 -16.50 -12.94
C PRO A 16 -4.87 -16.02 -14.32
N TYR A 17 -4.05 -14.97 -14.31
CA TYR A 17 -3.48 -14.27 -15.45
C TYR A 17 -4.49 -13.60 -16.39
N GLN A 18 -5.74 -13.43 -15.95
CA GLN A 18 -6.78 -12.74 -16.69
C GLN A 18 -7.32 -11.56 -15.89
N ALA A 19 -7.50 -10.43 -16.55
CA ALA A 19 -8.19 -9.25 -16.04
C ALA A 19 -9.19 -8.78 -17.09
N GLY A 20 -10.30 -8.19 -16.67
CA GLY A 20 -11.32 -7.65 -17.56
C GLY A 20 -12.15 -6.58 -16.88
N ILE A 21 -13.03 -5.95 -17.64
CA ILE A 21 -14.07 -5.05 -17.12
C ILE A 21 -15.41 -5.77 -17.24
N ARG A 22 -16.20 -5.73 -16.17
CA ARG A 22 -17.58 -6.20 -16.14
C ARG A 22 -18.53 -5.08 -15.76
N ASP A 23 -19.76 -5.19 -16.21
CA ASP A 23 -20.86 -4.38 -15.71
C ASP A 23 -21.32 -4.89 -14.34
N VAL A 24 -21.61 -3.97 -13.43
CA VAL A 24 -22.12 -4.21 -12.08
C VAL A 24 -23.40 -3.41 -11.92
N GLN A 25 -24.49 -4.09 -11.56
CA GLN A 25 -25.76 -3.43 -11.28
C GLN A 25 -25.65 -2.69 -9.93
N LEU A 26 -25.95 -1.39 -9.94
CA LEU A 26 -26.17 -0.62 -8.73
C LEU A 26 -27.64 -0.76 -8.33
N GLU A 27 -27.85 -1.25 -7.11
CA GLU A 27 -29.16 -1.21 -6.46
C GLU A 27 -29.61 0.24 -6.24
N PRO A 28 -30.91 0.51 -6.06
CA PRO A 28 -31.40 1.85 -5.73
C PRO A 28 -30.62 2.47 -4.56
N LEU A 29 -30.35 3.78 -4.64
CA LEU A 29 -29.58 4.48 -3.61
C LEU A 29 -30.39 4.55 -2.30
N GLU A 30 -29.88 3.90 -1.26
CA GLU A 30 -30.53 3.87 0.05
C GLU A 30 -30.38 5.21 0.80
N PRO A 31 -31.28 5.54 1.75
CA PRO A 31 -31.23 6.80 2.49
C PRO A 31 -29.91 7.09 3.22
N TRP A 32 -29.19 6.05 3.67
CA TRP A 32 -27.93 6.15 4.40
C TRP A 32 -26.68 5.99 3.51
N GLN A 33 -26.84 5.93 2.20
CA GLN A 33 -25.75 5.77 1.24
C GLN A 33 -25.50 7.04 0.44
N ALA A 34 -24.26 7.19 -0.01
CA ALA A 34 -23.88 8.14 -1.04
C ALA A 34 -23.48 7.40 -2.31
N ARG A 35 -23.81 7.95 -3.48
CA ARG A 35 -23.26 7.51 -4.76
C ARG A 35 -21.99 8.29 -5.05
N VAL A 36 -20.91 7.55 -5.25
CA VAL A 36 -19.59 8.08 -5.53
C VAL A 36 -19.24 7.78 -6.98
N ARG A 37 -18.80 8.81 -7.70
CA ARG A 37 -18.18 8.71 -9.01
C ARG A 37 -16.66 8.72 -8.82
N THR A 38 -16.00 7.66 -9.24
CA THR A 38 -14.54 7.55 -9.11
C THR A 38 -13.84 8.58 -9.98
N LEU A 39 -12.78 9.16 -9.46
CA LEU A 39 -11.86 10.06 -10.17
C LEU A 39 -10.55 9.33 -10.48
N TYR A 40 -10.00 8.67 -9.46
CA TYR A 40 -8.78 7.88 -9.56
C TYR A 40 -8.89 6.61 -8.73
N SER A 41 -8.18 5.57 -9.14
CA SER A 41 -7.92 4.44 -8.25
C SER A 41 -6.48 3.95 -8.39
N GLY A 42 -5.81 3.71 -7.25
CA GLY A 42 -4.41 3.29 -7.22
C GLY A 42 -4.27 1.77 -7.28
N VAL A 43 -3.34 1.29 -8.09
CA VAL A 43 -2.98 -0.13 -8.16
C VAL A 43 -2.01 -0.48 -7.05
N SER A 44 -2.37 -1.43 -6.19
CA SER A 44 -1.44 -2.07 -5.27
C SER A 44 -0.74 -3.22 -5.98
N ALA A 45 0.33 -2.91 -6.71
CA ALA A 45 1.00 -3.89 -7.57
C ALA A 45 1.40 -5.18 -6.83
N GLY A 46 1.85 -5.09 -5.57
CA GLY A 46 2.21 -6.26 -4.77
C GLY A 46 1.02 -7.18 -4.48
N SER A 47 -0.07 -6.61 -3.97
CA SER A 47 -1.25 -7.38 -3.55
C SER A 47 -2.11 -7.81 -4.75
N GLU A 48 -2.31 -6.93 -5.73
CA GLU A 48 -3.11 -7.23 -6.90
C GLU A 48 -2.42 -8.19 -7.85
N LEU A 49 -1.10 -8.13 -8.04
CA LEU A 49 -0.40 -9.14 -8.86
C LEU A 49 -0.42 -10.51 -8.20
N LEU A 50 -0.36 -10.58 -6.88
CA LEU A 50 -0.55 -11.84 -6.15
C LEU A 50 -1.90 -12.45 -6.49
N VAL A 51 -2.98 -11.67 -6.43
CA VAL A 51 -4.33 -12.12 -6.82
C VAL A 51 -4.36 -12.47 -8.31
N TYR A 52 -3.89 -11.61 -9.19
CA TYR A 52 -3.83 -11.84 -10.63
C TYR A 52 -3.08 -13.13 -10.99
N HIS A 53 -2.01 -13.51 -10.27
CA HIS A 53 -1.27 -14.77 -10.51
C HIS A 53 -1.94 -16.02 -9.94
N GLY A 54 -3.04 -15.88 -9.21
CA GLY A 54 -3.74 -16.99 -8.54
C GLY A 54 -3.27 -17.29 -7.13
N GLY A 55 -2.58 -16.34 -6.48
CA GLY A 55 -2.07 -16.47 -5.12
C GLY A 55 -3.12 -16.30 -4.00
N LEU A 56 -4.41 -16.24 -4.33
CA LEU A 56 -5.49 -16.30 -3.34
C LEU A 56 -5.44 -17.65 -2.63
N ASN A 57 -4.95 -17.66 -1.39
CA ASN A 57 -4.95 -18.86 -0.55
C ASN A 57 -6.18 -18.82 0.37
N PRO A 58 -7.19 -19.70 0.20
CA PRO A 58 -8.38 -19.72 1.05
C PRO A 58 -8.09 -19.98 2.54
N SER A 59 -6.91 -20.51 2.85
CA SER A 59 -6.48 -20.85 4.21
C SER A 59 -5.78 -19.68 4.92
N LEU A 60 -5.40 -18.62 4.18
CA LEU A 60 -4.76 -17.43 4.73
C LEU A 60 -5.75 -16.28 4.65
N PRO A 61 -6.25 -15.76 5.79
CA PRO A 61 -7.13 -14.60 5.74
C PRO A 61 -6.35 -13.42 5.18
N LEU A 62 -6.83 -12.87 4.06
CA LEU A 62 -6.52 -11.51 3.64
C LEU A 62 -6.86 -10.55 4.80
N ASP A 63 -6.23 -9.37 4.85
CA ASP A 63 -6.40 -8.43 5.96
C ASP A 63 -7.89 -8.22 6.28
N LYS A 64 -8.32 -8.74 7.45
CA LYS A 64 -9.72 -8.74 7.90
C LYS A 64 -10.24 -7.32 8.16
N SER A 65 -9.36 -6.31 8.22
CA SER A 65 -9.71 -4.92 8.47
C SER A 65 -10.17 -4.15 7.22
N ILE A 66 -10.07 -4.76 6.03
CA ILE A 66 -10.64 -4.26 4.78
C ILE A 66 -11.89 -5.10 4.49
N GLU A 67 -13.07 -4.54 4.75
CA GLU A 67 -14.36 -5.26 4.70
C GLU A 67 -14.77 -5.80 3.30
N GLY A 68 -13.95 -5.60 2.25
CA GLY A 68 -14.10 -6.26 0.94
C GLY A 68 -13.20 -7.49 0.72
N LEU A 69 -12.16 -7.69 1.54
CA LEU A 69 -11.17 -8.76 1.37
C LEU A 69 -11.67 -10.14 1.83
N SER A 70 -12.72 -10.18 2.67
CA SER A 70 -13.20 -11.41 3.29
C SER A 70 -14.10 -12.27 2.39
N GLN A 71 -14.64 -11.72 1.30
CA GLN A 71 -15.61 -12.41 0.43
C GLN A 71 -15.00 -13.03 -0.84
N GLU A 72 -13.77 -12.68 -1.21
CA GLU A 72 -13.16 -13.07 -2.49
C GLU A 72 -11.99 -14.03 -2.33
N SER A 73 -12.24 -15.20 -1.73
CA SER A 73 -11.22 -16.27 -1.60
C SER A 73 -11.06 -17.12 -2.87
N SER A 74 -11.78 -16.80 -3.94
CA SER A 74 -11.73 -17.51 -5.22
C SER A 74 -12.12 -16.61 -6.39
N PHE A 75 -11.70 -16.99 -7.59
CA PHE A 75 -12.11 -16.33 -8.82
C PHE A 75 -13.55 -16.72 -9.22
N PRO A 76 -14.31 -15.82 -9.87
CA PRO A 76 -13.96 -14.44 -10.23
C PRO A 76 -13.97 -13.48 -9.02
N CYS A 77 -13.06 -12.51 -9.00
CA CYS A 77 -12.91 -11.56 -7.90
C CYS A 77 -12.57 -10.14 -8.41
N ALA A 78 -12.96 -9.10 -7.69
CA ALA A 78 -12.59 -7.71 -7.92
C ALA A 78 -11.75 -7.19 -6.73
N PHE A 79 -10.45 -7.46 -6.79
CA PHE A 79 -9.53 -7.08 -5.72
C PHE A 79 -8.83 -5.76 -6.03
N ALA A 80 -9.15 -4.73 -5.26
CA ALA A 80 -8.42 -3.46 -5.15
C ALA A 80 -9.00 -2.66 -3.98
N TYR A 81 -8.30 -1.61 -3.53
CA TYR A 81 -8.67 -0.95 -2.27
C TYR A 81 -8.22 0.51 -2.13
N ALA A 82 -7.81 1.17 -3.22
CA ALA A 82 -7.33 2.55 -3.18
C ALA A 82 -8.17 3.43 -4.11
N ASN A 83 -9.47 3.59 -3.82
CA ASN A 83 -10.39 4.36 -4.66
C ASN A 83 -10.55 5.78 -4.13
N VAL A 84 -10.49 6.75 -5.04
CA VAL A 84 -10.75 8.17 -4.79
C VAL A 84 -11.85 8.64 -5.72
N GLY A 85 -12.94 9.15 -5.15
CA GLY A 85 -14.09 9.61 -5.91
C GLY A 85 -14.68 10.92 -5.39
N GLU A 86 -15.75 11.33 -6.05
CA GLU A 86 -16.55 12.51 -5.71
C GLU A 86 -18.00 12.06 -5.47
N ILE A 87 -18.61 12.55 -4.39
CA ILE A 87 -20.02 12.28 -4.09
C ILE A 87 -20.90 13.03 -5.08
N GLU A 88 -21.65 12.30 -5.90
CA GLU A 88 -22.54 12.90 -6.91
C GLU A 88 -24.02 12.80 -6.56
N ALA A 89 -24.40 11.87 -5.68
CA ALA A 89 -25.74 11.78 -5.13
C ALA A 89 -25.68 11.32 -3.68
N VAL A 90 -26.68 11.72 -2.90
CA VAL A 90 -26.84 11.29 -1.51
C VAL A 90 -28.24 10.76 -1.30
N GLY A 91 -28.36 9.72 -0.50
CA GLY A 91 -29.63 9.23 0.00
C GLY A 91 -30.33 10.29 0.85
N SER A 92 -31.65 10.15 1.00
CA SER A 92 -32.50 11.11 1.72
C SER A 92 -32.16 11.29 3.21
N GLY A 93 -31.38 10.38 3.80
CA GLY A 93 -30.92 10.45 5.18
C GLY A 93 -29.56 11.10 5.38
N LEU A 94 -28.88 11.50 4.30
CA LEU A 94 -27.56 12.16 4.36
C LEU A 94 -27.68 13.66 4.04
N ASP A 95 -26.74 14.45 4.57
CA ASP A 95 -26.68 15.89 4.32
C ASP A 95 -26.26 16.18 2.86
N THR A 96 -27.05 16.98 2.16
CA THR A 96 -26.76 17.46 0.80
C THR A 96 -25.47 18.27 0.69
N ALA A 97 -24.94 18.81 1.80
CA ALA A 97 -23.63 19.46 1.83
C ALA A 97 -22.45 18.52 1.49
N LEU A 98 -22.70 17.21 1.44
CA LEU A 98 -21.73 16.21 1.00
C LEU A 98 -21.56 16.15 -0.52
N LEU A 99 -22.51 16.67 -1.30
CA LEU A 99 -22.41 16.67 -2.76
C LEU A 99 -21.16 17.44 -3.25
N GLY A 100 -20.44 16.88 -4.21
CA GLY A 100 -19.18 17.41 -4.74
C GLY A 100 -17.97 17.23 -3.81
N ARG A 101 -18.13 16.63 -2.62
CA ARG A 101 -17.01 16.35 -1.73
C ARG A 101 -16.23 15.14 -2.25
N ARG A 102 -14.91 15.21 -2.12
CA ARG A 102 -13.99 14.14 -2.49
C ARG A 102 -13.79 13.17 -1.34
N VAL A 103 -13.75 11.89 -1.68
CA VAL A 103 -13.75 10.80 -0.71
C VAL A 103 -12.74 9.73 -1.11
N PHE A 104 -12.11 9.12 -0.11
CA PHE A 104 -11.33 7.91 -0.24
C PHE A 104 -12.13 6.72 0.29
N SER A 105 -12.12 5.59 -0.41
CA SER A 105 -12.71 4.34 0.05
C SER A 105 -11.84 3.14 -0.30
N PHE A 106 -12.02 2.05 0.44
CA PHE A 106 -11.40 0.76 0.15
C PHE A 106 -12.19 -0.04 -0.91
N THR A 107 -12.89 0.65 -1.79
CA THR A 107 -13.66 0.04 -2.88
C THR A 107 -12.71 -0.45 -3.99
N PRO A 108 -13.02 -1.57 -4.67
CA PRO A 108 -12.28 -1.98 -5.86
C PRO A 108 -12.30 -0.94 -6.99
N HIS A 109 -11.53 -1.22 -8.04
CA HIS A 109 -11.50 -0.42 -9.26
C HIS A 109 -12.87 -0.43 -9.96
N GLN A 110 -13.71 0.56 -9.67
CA GLN A 110 -15.08 0.69 -10.19
C GLN A 110 -15.40 2.16 -10.48
N ASP A 111 -16.13 2.47 -11.54
CA ASP A 111 -16.39 3.87 -11.95
C ASP A 111 -17.49 4.57 -11.13
N TYR A 112 -18.50 3.84 -10.67
CA TYR A 112 -19.56 4.32 -9.76
C TYR A 112 -19.87 3.30 -8.68
N PHE A 113 -20.08 3.72 -7.44
CA PHE A 113 -20.50 2.80 -6.37
C PHE A 113 -21.36 3.50 -5.32
N HIS A 114 -22.14 2.71 -4.58
CA HIS A 114 -22.86 3.15 -3.39
C HIS A 114 -22.08 2.75 -2.15
N ALA A 115 -21.83 3.70 -1.26
CA ALA A 115 -21.11 3.48 -0.01
C ALA A 115 -21.83 4.15 1.16
N ARG A 116 -21.77 3.54 2.35
CA ARG A 116 -22.29 4.17 3.57
C ARG A 116 -21.28 5.19 4.09
N ILE A 117 -21.73 6.13 4.92
CA ILE A 117 -20.84 7.18 5.45
C ILE A 117 -19.63 6.64 6.23
N GLU A 118 -19.78 5.47 6.84
CA GLU A 118 -18.73 4.75 7.56
C GLU A 118 -17.68 4.08 6.65
N ASP A 119 -17.98 3.88 5.36
CA ASP A 119 -17.13 3.15 4.41
C ASP A 119 -16.14 4.05 3.65
N TRP A 120 -16.18 5.36 3.90
CA TRP A 120 -15.31 6.33 3.24
C TRP A 120 -14.78 7.42 4.18
N GLN A 121 -13.73 8.09 3.72
CA GLN A 121 -13.11 9.22 4.41
C GLN A 121 -13.15 10.45 3.53
N LEU A 122 -13.48 11.61 4.12
CA LEU A 122 -13.34 12.89 3.42
C LEU A 122 -11.86 13.18 3.15
N ILE A 123 -11.54 13.48 1.90
CA ILE A 123 -10.21 13.92 1.51
C ILE A 123 -10.08 15.42 1.80
N PRO A 124 -9.05 15.88 2.53
CA PRO A 124 -8.78 17.30 2.71
C PRO A 124 -8.64 18.02 1.36
N ASN A 125 -9.14 19.26 1.27
CA ASN A 125 -9.18 20.00 0.00
C ASN A 125 -7.78 20.23 -0.60
N GLU A 126 -6.77 20.32 0.25
CA GLU A 126 -5.38 20.55 -0.12
C GLU A 126 -4.68 19.32 -0.70
N VAL A 127 -5.21 18.11 -0.46
CA VAL A 127 -4.62 16.86 -0.97
C VAL A 127 -5.13 16.62 -2.40
N PRO A 128 -4.25 16.53 -3.41
CA PRO A 128 -4.66 16.17 -4.78
C PRO A 128 -5.31 14.79 -4.82
N SER A 129 -6.37 14.62 -5.61
CA SER A 129 -7.16 13.38 -5.66
C SER A 129 -6.31 12.16 -6.02
N GLU A 130 -5.39 12.32 -6.96
CA GLU A 130 -4.48 11.27 -7.36
C GLU A 130 -3.54 10.85 -6.22
N LEU A 131 -2.97 11.79 -5.47
CA LEU A 131 -2.11 11.48 -4.32
C LEU A 131 -2.87 10.81 -3.18
N ALA A 132 -4.17 11.07 -3.05
CA ALA A 132 -5.00 10.38 -2.07
C ALA A 132 -5.09 8.86 -2.31
N THR A 133 -4.78 8.37 -3.53
CA THR A 133 -4.67 6.93 -3.78
C THR A 133 -3.49 6.27 -3.05
N LEU A 134 -2.51 7.05 -2.58
CA LEU A 134 -1.39 6.56 -1.76
C LEU A 134 -1.75 6.36 -0.29
N PHE A 135 -2.96 6.77 0.14
CA PHE A 135 -3.40 6.67 1.54
C PHE A 135 -3.12 5.31 2.19
N PRO A 136 -3.52 4.15 1.62
CA PRO A 136 -3.29 2.86 2.28
C PRO A 136 -1.80 2.50 2.34
N ASN A 137 -1.02 2.83 1.31
CA ASN A 137 0.43 2.61 1.33
C ASN A 137 1.11 3.45 2.41
N LEU A 138 0.70 4.70 2.57
CA LEU A 138 1.27 5.59 3.57
C LEU A 138 0.83 5.20 4.99
N GLU A 139 -0.38 4.69 5.17
CA GLU A 139 -0.82 4.08 6.42
C GLU A 139 0.08 2.89 6.82
N THR A 140 0.34 1.98 5.88
CA THR A 140 1.25 0.85 6.11
C THR A 140 2.68 1.32 6.40
N ALA A 141 3.20 2.29 5.62
CA ALA A 141 4.52 2.85 5.84
C ALA A 141 4.66 3.51 7.22
N LEU A 142 3.61 4.18 7.71
CA LEU A 142 3.56 4.76 9.04
C LEU A 142 3.60 3.68 10.13
N SER A 143 2.83 2.60 10.00
CA SER A 143 2.93 1.45 10.91
C SER A 143 4.35 0.87 10.94
N ILE A 144 4.97 0.67 9.78
CA ILE A 144 6.35 0.14 9.69
C ILE A 144 7.34 1.09 10.36
N ALA A 145 7.24 2.40 10.10
CA ALA A 145 8.11 3.39 10.71
C ALA A 145 7.97 3.43 12.24
N MET A 146 6.74 3.23 12.75
CA MET A 146 6.47 3.13 14.18
C MET A 146 7.07 1.85 14.79
N ASP A 147 6.87 0.70 14.14
CA ASP A 147 7.41 -0.60 14.60
C ASP A 147 8.94 -0.63 14.55
N ALA A 148 9.55 0.10 13.61
CA ALA A 148 10.98 0.26 13.51
C ALA A 148 11.59 0.96 14.74
N GLN A 149 10.82 1.80 15.44
CA GLN A 149 11.24 2.51 16.65
C GLN A 149 12.64 3.10 16.53
N VAL A 150 12.98 3.67 15.38
CA VAL A 150 14.32 4.20 15.13
C VAL A 150 14.70 5.20 16.22
N GLN A 151 15.93 5.13 16.68
CA GLN A 151 16.52 5.96 17.72
C GLN A 151 17.57 6.90 17.15
N VAL A 152 17.85 7.98 17.89
CA VAL A 152 18.88 8.97 17.55
C VAL A 152 20.22 8.29 17.25
N GLY A 153 20.81 8.62 16.12
CA GLY A 153 22.14 8.11 15.71
C GLY A 153 22.13 6.70 15.09
N GLU A 154 20.99 6.03 14.98
CA GLU A 154 20.95 4.70 14.37
C GLU A 154 21.21 4.74 12.86
N LYS A 155 21.89 3.69 12.39
CA LYS A 155 22.09 3.39 10.97
C LYS A 155 21.02 2.41 10.50
N VAL A 156 20.25 2.81 9.50
CA VAL A 156 19.06 2.11 9.00
C VAL A 156 19.26 1.70 7.54
N ALA A 157 18.86 0.48 7.19
CA ALA A 157 18.70 0.07 5.79
C ALA A 157 17.23 -0.21 5.45
N VAL A 158 16.74 0.32 4.34
CA VAL A 158 15.45 -0.02 3.75
C VAL A 158 15.69 -0.93 2.54
N LEU A 159 15.30 -2.20 2.66
CA LEU A 159 15.48 -3.23 1.63
C LEU A 159 14.23 -3.30 0.75
N GLY A 160 14.34 -2.82 -0.49
CA GLY A 160 13.23 -2.60 -1.41
C GLY A 160 12.78 -1.14 -1.40
N LEU A 161 12.88 -0.46 -2.54
CA LEU A 161 12.48 0.94 -2.74
C LEU A 161 11.31 1.06 -3.73
N GLY A 162 10.38 0.10 -3.69
CA GLY A 162 9.03 0.28 -4.23
C GLY A 162 8.23 1.34 -3.43
N VAL A 163 6.95 1.55 -3.75
CA VAL A 163 6.13 2.62 -3.11
C VAL A 163 6.20 2.59 -1.58
N LEU A 164 6.08 1.42 -0.94
CA LEU A 164 6.21 1.31 0.52
C LEU A 164 7.61 1.73 1.02
N GLY A 165 8.69 1.24 0.40
CA GLY A 165 10.05 1.62 0.80
C GLY A 165 10.36 3.10 0.60
N GLN A 166 9.82 3.69 -0.46
CA GLN A 166 9.88 5.12 -0.74
C GLN A 166 9.20 5.96 0.34
N LEU A 167 8.03 5.53 0.80
CA LEU A 167 7.28 6.22 1.85
C LEU A 167 7.94 6.01 3.22
N THR A 168 8.30 4.77 3.56
CA THR A 168 8.93 4.43 4.84
C THR A 168 10.26 5.16 5.03
N SER A 169 11.14 5.17 4.02
CA SER A 169 12.41 5.89 4.10
C SER A 169 12.23 7.39 4.38
N ARG A 170 11.26 8.04 3.71
CA ARG A 170 10.90 9.45 3.97
C ARG A 170 10.41 9.68 5.40
N LEU A 171 9.58 8.78 5.93
CA LEU A 171 9.07 8.89 7.31
C LEU A 171 10.18 8.72 8.35
N LEU A 172 11.16 7.87 8.08
CA LEU A 172 12.29 7.63 8.97
C LEU A 172 13.34 8.77 8.95
N THR A 173 13.38 9.58 7.90
CA THR A 173 14.41 10.62 7.68
C THR A 173 14.36 11.78 8.69
N ASN A 174 13.27 11.91 9.47
CA ASN A 174 13.06 13.04 10.39
C ASN A 174 13.67 12.85 11.79
N GLN A 175 14.67 11.98 11.93
CA GLN A 175 15.32 11.68 13.21
C GLN A 175 16.77 12.19 13.27
N TRP A 176 17.16 12.72 14.42
CA TRP A 176 18.48 13.33 14.62
C TRP A 176 19.59 12.29 14.48
N GLY A 177 20.55 12.57 13.61
CA GLY A 177 21.75 11.74 13.42
C GLY A 177 21.49 10.36 12.79
N VAL A 178 20.26 10.07 12.35
CA VAL A 178 19.93 8.80 11.71
C VAL A 178 20.46 8.80 10.27
N GLU A 179 21.20 7.75 9.92
CA GLU A 179 21.70 7.51 8.56
C GLU A 179 20.81 6.45 7.90
N ILE A 180 20.20 6.77 6.75
CA ILE A 180 19.31 5.85 6.04
C ILE A 180 19.90 5.48 4.70
N HIS A 181 20.09 4.19 4.49
CA HIS A 181 20.50 3.59 3.24
C HIS A 181 19.34 2.86 2.57
N GLY A 182 19.30 2.89 1.24
CA GLY A 182 18.30 2.17 0.46
C GLY A 182 18.91 1.06 -0.40
N LEU A 183 18.20 -0.04 -0.56
CA LEU A 183 18.55 -1.09 -1.52
C LEU A 183 17.38 -1.32 -2.47
N ASP A 184 17.60 -1.19 -3.78
CA ASP A 184 16.67 -1.69 -4.79
C ASP A 184 17.45 -2.04 -6.06
N ARG A 185 17.11 -3.15 -6.69
CA ARG A 185 17.76 -3.59 -7.93
C ARG A 185 17.54 -2.62 -9.10
N HIS A 186 16.53 -1.76 -9.02
CA HIS A 186 16.21 -0.77 -10.04
C HIS A 186 16.78 0.60 -9.68
N LEU A 187 17.77 1.04 -10.46
CA LEU A 187 18.47 2.31 -10.24
C LEU A 187 17.52 3.52 -10.19
N ASN A 188 16.48 3.55 -11.02
CA ASN A 188 15.50 4.64 -11.00
C ASN A 188 14.76 4.75 -9.65
N ARG A 189 14.49 3.63 -8.96
CA ARG A 189 13.89 3.65 -7.62
C ARG A 189 14.88 4.17 -6.57
N CYS A 190 16.15 3.80 -6.68
CA CYS A 190 17.22 4.37 -5.86
C CYS A 190 17.29 5.90 -6.02
N GLU A 191 17.28 6.41 -7.26
CA GLU A 191 17.32 7.84 -7.56
C GLU A 191 16.08 8.58 -7.00
N ILE A 192 14.87 8.04 -7.20
CA ILE A 192 13.61 8.65 -6.71
C ILE A 192 13.54 8.70 -5.18
N SER A 193 14.27 7.83 -4.47
CA SER A 193 14.29 7.83 -3.01
C SER A 193 14.89 9.10 -2.41
N GLY A 194 15.81 9.74 -3.13
CA GLY A 194 16.54 10.90 -2.62
C GLY A 194 17.44 10.59 -1.41
N LEU A 195 17.64 9.31 -1.08
CA LEU A 195 18.54 8.89 0.00
C LEU A 195 19.99 9.17 -0.39
N ALA A 196 20.79 9.63 0.58
CA ALA A 196 22.20 9.96 0.38
C ALA A 196 23.04 8.76 -0.07
N LYS A 197 22.67 7.53 0.35
CA LYS A 197 23.35 6.30 -0.06
C LYS A 197 22.33 5.24 -0.45
N THR A 198 22.45 4.74 -1.67
CA THR A 198 21.64 3.65 -2.20
C THR A 198 22.51 2.62 -2.89
N PHE A 199 22.01 1.39 -2.95
CA PHE A 199 22.71 0.24 -3.53
C PHE A 199 21.78 -0.51 -4.47
N THR A 200 22.37 -1.16 -5.48
CA THR A 200 21.60 -2.01 -6.41
C THR A 200 21.79 -3.49 -6.15
N SER A 201 22.81 -3.84 -5.36
CA SER A 201 23.08 -5.19 -4.89
C SER A 201 23.33 -5.18 -3.39
N ILE A 202 22.78 -6.15 -2.66
CA ILE A 202 22.98 -6.25 -1.22
C ILE A 202 24.46 -6.44 -0.85
N SER A 203 25.23 -7.09 -1.72
CA SER A 203 26.67 -7.30 -1.53
C SER A 203 27.49 -6.01 -1.52
N GLU A 204 26.93 -4.91 -2.02
CA GLU A 204 27.55 -3.58 -2.02
C GLU A 204 27.25 -2.83 -0.71
N MET A 205 26.25 -3.29 0.05
CA MET A 205 25.85 -2.64 1.28
C MET A 205 26.92 -2.78 2.36
N ASP A 206 27.00 -1.77 3.21
CA ASP A 206 27.78 -1.85 4.44
C ASP A 206 27.26 -2.97 5.37
N HIS A 207 27.99 -3.25 6.45
CA HIS A 207 27.51 -4.10 7.55
C HIS A 207 27.15 -3.24 8.77
N ASP A 208 26.75 -3.93 9.85
CA ASP A 208 26.47 -3.36 11.16
C ASP A 208 25.35 -2.31 11.18
N TYR A 209 24.30 -2.55 10.39
CA TYR A 209 23.06 -1.78 10.51
C TYR A 209 22.38 -2.06 11.85
N HIS A 210 21.84 -1.02 12.48
CA HIS A 210 21.11 -1.12 13.74
C HIS A 210 19.65 -1.54 13.49
N VAL A 211 19.09 -1.05 12.37
CA VAL A 211 17.73 -1.35 11.93
C VAL A 211 17.75 -1.71 10.46
N LEU A 212 17.13 -2.82 10.09
CA LEU A 212 16.78 -3.10 8.70
C LEU A 212 15.27 -3.17 8.57
N VAL A 213 14.75 -2.62 7.48
CA VAL A 213 13.34 -2.67 7.14
C VAL A 213 13.21 -3.45 5.83
N GLU A 214 12.69 -4.67 5.92
CA GLU A 214 12.54 -5.58 4.78
C GLU A 214 11.17 -5.33 4.11
N LEU A 215 11.21 -4.83 2.88
CA LEU A 215 10.07 -4.44 2.04
C LEU A 215 10.23 -4.93 0.59
N SER A 216 11.14 -5.87 0.31
CA SER A 216 11.39 -6.36 -1.04
C SER A 216 10.41 -7.46 -1.47
N GLY A 217 9.74 -8.11 -0.52
CA GLY A 217 8.92 -9.29 -0.77
C GLY A 217 9.72 -10.56 -1.07
N GLN A 218 11.05 -10.57 -0.90
CA GLN A 218 11.92 -11.69 -1.25
C GLN A 218 12.56 -12.31 0.00
N ALA A 219 12.28 -13.59 0.26
CA ALA A 219 12.82 -14.30 1.42
C ALA A 219 14.37 -14.35 1.43
N GLN A 220 15.00 -14.37 0.25
CA GLN A 220 16.46 -14.29 0.14
C GLN A 220 17.02 -12.96 0.65
N VAL A 221 16.33 -11.84 0.39
CA VAL A 221 16.75 -10.51 0.85
C VAL A 221 16.66 -10.42 2.37
N LEU A 222 15.66 -11.06 3.00
CA LEU A 222 15.61 -11.20 4.46
C LEU A 222 16.82 -11.99 4.99
N GLN A 223 17.15 -13.13 4.36
CA GLN A 223 18.30 -13.94 4.77
C GLN A 223 19.62 -13.16 4.67
N GLU A 224 19.82 -12.45 3.57
CA GLU A 224 21.00 -11.60 3.37
C GLU A 224 20.99 -10.43 4.38
N GLY A 225 19.83 -9.81 4.63
CA GLY A 225 19.66 -8.76 5.63
C GLY A 225 20.10 -9.17 7.04
N ILE A 226 19.88 -10.43 7.44
CA ILE A 226 20.39 -10.98 8.72
C ILE A 226 21.92 -10.91 8.79
N GLU A 227 22.61 -11.10 7.67
CA GLU A 227 24.07 -11.05 7.61
C GLU A 227 24.63 -9.62 7.61
N HIS A 228 23.82 -8.62 7.21
CA HIS A 228 24.17 -7.20 7.27
C HIS A 228 23.74 -6.52 8.59
N CYS A 229 22.90 -7.16 9.39
CA CYS A 229 22.44 -6.66 10.68
C CYS A 229 23.53 -6.75 11.77
N GLY A 230 23.72 -5.65 12.49
CA GLY A 230 24.69 -5.54 13.57
C GLY A 230 24.29 -6.31 14.83
N THR A 231 25.20 -6.32 15.82
CA THR A 231 24.94 -6.93 17.12
C THR A 231 23.88 -6.12 17.89
N HIS A 232 22.87 -6.81 18.42
CA HIS A 232 21.65 -6.27 19.03
C HIS A 232 20.79 -5.42 18.08
N GLY A 233 20.97 -5.59 16.76
CA GLY A 233 20.14 -4.94 15.77
C GLY A 233 18.75 -5.59 15.64
N ARG A 234 17.87 -4.92 14.90
CA ARG A 234 16.51 -5.41 14.64
C ARG A 234 16.15 -5.34 13.16
N ILE A 235 15.36 -6.32 12.73
CA ILE A 235 14.85 -6.41 11.36
C ILE A 235 13.33 -6.36 11.42
N ILE A 236 12.76 -5.32 10.80
CA ILE A 236 11.33 -5.14 10.66
C ILE A 236 10.89 -5.78 9.34
N VAL A 237 10.06 -6.80 9.43
CA VAL A 237 9.51 -7.50 8.27
C VAL A 237 8.13 -6.90 7.97
N GLY A 238 8.07 -6.03 6.95
CA GLY A 238 6.82 -5.48 6.43
C GLY A 238 6.32 -6.20 5.16
N SER A 239 7.12 -7.12 4.62
CA SER A 239 6.78 -7.94 3.47
C SER A 239 5.97 -9.18 3.84
N TRP A 240 5.22 -9.66 2.84
CA TRP A 240 4.59 -10.97 2.86
C TRP A 240 5.26 -11.89 1.83
N TYR A 241 5.79 -13.03 2.28
CA TYR A 241 6.54 -13.96 1.43
C TYR A 241 5.71 -15.13 0.87
N GLY A 242 4.46 -15.33 1.33
CA GLY A 242 3.66 -16.49 0.96
C GLY A 242 4.39 -17.82 1.20
N ASP A 243 4.27 -18.76 0.25
CA ASP A 243 4.91 -20.08 0.31
C ASP A 243 6.31 -20.12 -0.36
N GLN A 244 7.01 -18.98 -0.41
CA GLN A 244 8.29 -18.85 -1.11
C GLN A 244 9.45 -19.52 -0.34
N GLY A 245 9.61 -20.83 -0.54
CA GLY A 245 10.82 -21.57 -0.20
C GLY A 245 11.09 -21.74 1.30
N PRO A 246 12.29 -22.23 1.68
CA PRO A 246 12.65 -22.40 3.09
C PRO A 246 12.76 -21.04 3.79
N GLY A 247 12.23 -20.95 5.01
CA GLY A 247 12.34 -19.76 5.85
C GLY A 247 13.80 -19.41 6.22
N PRO A 248 14.00 -18.26 6.91
CA PRO A 248 15.33 -17.78 7.22
C PRO A 248 16.11 -18.73 8.14
N ILE A 249 17.42 -18.81 7.92
CA ILE A 249 18.39 -19.56 8.72
C ILE A 249 18.74 -18.72 9.96
N LEU A 250 18.16 -19.09 11.10
CA LEU A 250 18.37 -18.37 12.36
C LEU A 250 19.57 -18.90 13.19
N GLY A 251 20.14 -20.04 12.80
CA GLY A 251 21.17 -20.78 13.55
C GLY A 251 22.53 -20.09 13.73
N THR A 252 22.83 -19.04 12.95
CA THR A 252 24.17 -18.47 12.80
C THR A 252 24.25 -17.03 13.31
N SER A 253 24.22 -16.05 12.40
CA SER A 253 24.41 -14.63 12.68
C SER A 253 23.28 -14.10 13.55
N PHE A 254 22.03 -14.50 13.28
CA PHE A 254 20.86 -14.14 14.09
C PHE A 254 21.09 -14.42 15.59
N HIS A 255 21.38 -15.66 15.98
CA HIS A 255 21.61 -16.01 17.38
C HIS A 255 22.86 -15.35 17.97
N ARG A 256 23.98 -15.34 17.24
CA ARG A 256 25.25 -14.81 17.77
C ARG A 256 25.21 -13.30 17.99
N ARG A 257 24.50 -12.59 17.12
CA ARG A 257 24.34 -11.14 17.18
C ARG A 257 23.12 -10.72 17.99
N ARG A 258 22.31 -11.66 18.49
CA ARG A 258 21.07 -11.39 19.25
C ARG A 258 20.15 -10.42 18.50
N ILE A 259 19.91 -10.72 17.22
CA ILE A 259 19.07 -9.89 16.35
C ILE A 259 17.60 -10.12 16.71
N ASP A 260 16.81 -9.04 16.74
CA ASP A 260 15.36 -9.14 16.84
C ASP A 260 14.73 -9.21 15.44
N LEU A 261 13.77 -10.12 15.25
CA LEU A 261 12.90 -10.17 14.07
C LEU A 261 11.51 -9.72 14.48
N VAL A 262 11.06 -8.59 13.93
CA VAL A 262 9.80 -7.93 14.30
C VAL A 262 8.88 -7.93 13.10
N SER A 263 7.70 -8.54 13.23
CA SER A 263 6.63 -8.42 12.25
C SER A 263 6.00 -7.02 12.32
N SER A 264 5.76 -6.38 11.18
CA SER A 264 4.92 -5.19 11.10
C SER A 264 3.63 -5.49 10.34
N GLN A 265 2.52 -4.89 10.77
CA GLN A 265 1.22 -5.02 10.13
C GLN A 265 0.40 -3.74 10.29
N VAL A 266 -0.57 -3.53 9.39
CA VAL A 266 -1.38 -2.30 9.37
C VAL A 266 -2.71 -2.45 10.10
N SER A 267 -3.23 -3.67 10.25
CA SER A 267 -4.60 -3.92 10.71
C SER A 267 -4.83 -3.50 12.17
N GLU A 268 -3.80 -3.59 13.02
CA GLU A 268 -3.83 -3.15 14.41
C GLU A 268 -2.75 -2.11 14.70
N ILE A 269 -2.99 -1.26 15.70
CA ILE A 269 -1.98 -0.33 16.21
C ILE A 269 -1.08 -1.09 17.19
N ASN A 270 0.23 -0.93 17.06
CA ASN A 270 1.17 -1.51 18.01
C ASN A 270 0.84 -1.05 19.45
N PRO A 271 0.67 -1.97 20.42
CA PRO A 271 0.26 -1.67 21.78
C PRO A 271 1.11 -0.61 22.50
N LEU A 272 2.37 -0.41 22.08
CA LEU A 272 3.23 0.64 22.62
C LEU A 272 2.65 2.06 22.42
N PHE A 273 1.82 2.25 21.39
CA PHE A 273 1.25 3.54 21.02
C PHE A 273 -0.25 3.65 21.32
N SER A 274 -0.89 2.58 21.80
CA SER A 274 -2.34 2.50 21.94
C SER A 274 -2.94 3.45 22.99
N SER A 275 -2.09 4.09 23.82
CA SER A 275 -2.52 5.09 24.81
C SER A 275 -2.84 6.46 24.20
N PHE A 276 -2.35 6.76 23.00
CA PHE A 276 -2.58 8.05 22.33
C PHE A 276 -2.81 7.94 20.81
N LEU A 277 -2.74 6.72 20.25
CA LEU A 277 -3.00 6.46 18.84
C LEU A 277 -4.04 5.36 18.69
N ASP A 278 -5.14 5.68 18.02
CA ASP A 278 -6.12 4.71 17.51
C ASP A 278 -6.16 4.77 15.97
N LYS A 279 -6.98 3.92 15.34
CA LYS A 279 -7.11 3.86 13.87
C LYS A 279 -7.54 5.20 13.28
N LYS A 280 -8.49 5.89 13.91
CA LYS A 280 -8.97 7.20 13.45
C LYS A 280 -7.85 8.24 13.51
N LYS A 281 -7.10 8.27 14.59
CA LYS A 281 -5.99 9.21 14.76
C LYS A 281 -4.85 8.92 13.79
N ARG A 282 -4.57 7.65 13.51
CA ARG A 282 -3.62 7.25 12.46
C ARG A 282 -4.06 7.78 11.09
N PHE A 283 -5.33 7.62 10.72
CA PHE A 283 -5.87 8.18 9.47
C PHE A 283 -5.70 9.70 9.38
N GLU A 284 -5.99 10.44 10.46
CA GLU A 284 -5.75 11.89 10.51
C GLU A 284 -4.28 12.26 10.27
N ILE A 285 -3.34 11.49 10.84
CA ILE A 285 -1.90 11.69 10.62
C ILE A 285 -1.51 11.40 9.16
N VAL A 286 -2.04 10.32 8.57
CA VAL A 286 -1.78 9.97 7.17
C VAL A 286 -2.22 11.10 6.24
N TRP A 287 -3.42 11.67 6.45
CA TRP A 287 -3.88 12.84 5.69
C TRP A 287 -2.99 14.07 5.89
N ASP A 288 -2.51 14.33 7.11
CA ASP A 288 -1.61 15.45 7.38
C ASP A 288 -0.24 15.26 6.69
N ILE A 289 0.26 14.03 6.61
CA ILE A 289 1.49 13.71 5.88
C ILE A 289 1.28 13.89 4.37
N LEU A 290 0.19 13.38 3.79
CA LEU A 290 -0.15 13.57 2.36
C LEU A 290 -0.24 15.05 1.97
N ARG A 291 -0.66 15.90 2.90
CA ARG A 291 -0.73 17.35 2.71
C ARG A 291 0.64 18.03 2.71
N LYS A 292 1.61 17.48 3.47
CA LYS A 292 2.89 18.13 3.75
C LYS A 292 4.04 17.62 2.88
N LEU A 293 3.99 16.37 2.44
CA LEU A 293 5.04 15.76 1.63
C LEU A 293 4.68 15.83 0.14
N ASP A 294 5.64 16.25 -0.67
CA ASP A 294 5.53 16.08 -2.12
C ASP A 294 5.80 14.62 -2.49
N LEU A 295 4.71 13.89 -2.74
CA LEU A 295 4.72 12.49 -3.17
C LEU A 295 4.41 12.33 -4.66
N SER A 296 4.31 13.45 -5.41
CA SER A 296 4.07 13.41 -6.85
C SER A 296 5.05 12.54 -7.65
N PRO A 297 6.36 12.44 -7.30
CA PRO A 297 7.28 11.56 -8.02
C PRO A 297 6.96 10.07 -7.88
N LEU A 298 6.13 9.67 -6.90
CA LEU A 298 5.73 8.28 -6.74
C LEU A 298 4.66 7.86 -7.74
N ILE A 299 3.89 8.80 -8.30
CA ILE A 299 2.89 8.49 -9.32
C ILE A 299 3.57 8.40 -10.68
N SER A 300 3.95 7.18 -11.03
CA SER A 300 4.73 6.88 -12.23
C SER A 300 3.88 6.78 -13.50
N HIS A 301 2.63 6.33 -13.38
CA HIS A 301 1.76 6.10 -14.54
C HIS A 301 0.32 6.50 -14.23
N ARG A 302 -0.32 7.15 -15.20
CA ARG A 302 -1.75 7.45 -15.26
C ARG A 302 -2.30 6.73 -16.46
N ILE A 303 -3.23 5.82 -16.24
CA ILE A 303 -3.75 4.94 -17.30
C ILE A 303 -5.27 5.11 -17.33
N PRO A 304 -5.90 5.32 -18.49
CA PRO A 304 -7.36 5.35 -18.57
C PRO A 304 -7.97 4.07 -17.98
N PHE A 305 -9.00 4.17 -17.15
CA PHE A 305 -9.66 3.02 -16.51
C PHE A 305 -10.05 1.92 -17.51
N VAL A 306 -10.48 2.32 -18.70
CA VAL A 306 -10.87 1.39 -19.78
C VAL A 306 -9.71 0.52 -20.29
N GLU A 307 -8.47 0.96 -20.12
CA GLU A 307 -7.24 0.22 -20.45
C GLU A 307 -6.68 -0.54 -19.24
N GLY A 308 -7.29 -0.39 -18.05
CA GLY A 308 -6.81 -0.98 -16.80
C GLY A 308 -6.53 -2.49 -16.86
N PRO A 309 -7.38 -3.34 -17.47
CA PRO A 309 -7.10 -4.76 -17.62
C PRO A 309 -5.78 -5.08 -18.36
N ASP A 310 -5.41 -4.28 -19.35
CA ASP A 310 -4.21 -4.49 -20.17
C ASP A 310 -2.92 -4.16 -19.40
N THR A 311 -3.03 -3.52 -18.23
CA THR A 311 -1.89 -3.15 -17.39
C THR A 311 -1.33 -4.33 -16.60
N TYR A 312 -2.14 -5.32 -16.22
CA TYR A 312 -1.70 -6.44 -15.39
C TYR A 312 -0.66 -7.34 -16.08
N PRO A 313 -0.78 -7.70 -17.37
CA PRO A 313 0.27 -8.40 -18.09
C PRO A 313 1.61 -7.63 -18.11
N TRP A 314 1.56 -6.30 -18.23
CA TRP A 314 2.75 -5.45 -18.20
C TRP A 314 3.36 -5.37 -16.79
N LEU A 315 2.55 -5.10 -15.76
CA LEU A 315 2.97 -5.08 -14.36
C LEU A 315 3.58 -6.41 -13.93
N SER A 316 2.99 -7.53 -14.37
CA SER A 316 3.51 -8.88 -14.11
C SER A 316 4.92 -9.10 -14.69
N LYS A 317 5.19 -8.60 -15.90
CA LYS A 317 6.48 -8.73 -16.59
C LYS A 317 7.52 -7.72 -16.14
N GLN A 318 7.08 -6.53 -15.71
CA GLN A 318 7.94 -5.39 -15.39
C GLN A 318 7.68 -4.84 -13.99
N ALA A 319 7.36 -5.68 -13.00
CA ALA A 319 7.01 -5.31 -11.61
C ALA A 319 8.02 -4.40 -10.88
N GLY A 320 9.16 -4.13 -11.53
CA GLY A 320 10.26 -3.31 -11.06
C GLY A 320 10.42 -1.91 -11.68
N SER A 321 9.88 -1.64 -12.86
CA SER A 321 10.17 -0.37 -13.57
C SER A 321 9.22 0.77 -13.16
N SER A 322 8.03 0.45 -12.67
CA SER A 322 7.04 1.42 -12.20
C SER A 322 7.02 1.57 -10.67
N LEU A 323 6.49 2.70 -10.20
CA LEU A 323 6.08 2.93 -8.81
C LEU A 323 4.56 2.89 -8.75
N GLN A 324 3.88 3.91 -8.18
CA GLN A 324 2.43 3.92 -8.13
C GLN A 324 1.87 4.07 -9.55
N VAL A 325 0.96 3.17 -9.90
CA VAL A 325 0.12 3.25 -11.10
C VAL A 325 -1.28 3.63 -10.66
N CYS A 326 -1.90 4.56 -11.35
CA CYS A 326 -3.26 5.00 -11.08
C CYS A 326 -4.13 4.87 -12.33
N PHE A 327 -5.36 4.41 -12.16
CA PHE A 327 -6.39 4.49 -13.17
C PHE A 327 -7.12 5.83 -13.09
N GLU A 328 -7.35 6.48 -14.23
CA GLU A 328 -8.09 7.74 -14.37
C GLU A 328 -9.43 7.48 -15.07
N TYR A 329 -10.51 8.04 -14.54
CA TYR A 329 -11.91 7.71 -14.89
C TYR A 329 -12.63 8.79 -15.67
#